data_AF-A0A918A333-F1
#
_entry.id   AF-A0A918A333-F1
#
_cell.length_a   1.000
_cell.length_b   1.000
_cell.length_c   1.000
_cell.angle_alpha   90.00
_cell.angle_beta   90.00
_cell.angle_gamma   90.00
#
_symmetry.space_group_name_H-M   'P 1'
#
loop_
_entity.id
_entity.type
_entity.pdbx_description
1 polymer ?
#
loop_
_entity_poly.entity_id
_entity_poly.type
_entity_poly.pdbx_seq_one_letter_code
_entity_poly.pdbx_strand_id
1 'polypeptide(L)'
;MNAALRFGDAGTAIEYARQVELDKLPTNERKATLLLDTARAFLMWNQHDKALHILRAAGELAPEEITGRPSALRLVRDILDTAPSTIRREAREYVAILGVGA
;
A
#
# COMPACT_ATOMS: atom_id res chain seq x y z
N MET A 1 20.26 18.73 3.43
CA MET A 1 20.48 18.41 2.01
C MET A 1 20.89 16.96 1.94
N ASN A 2 20.05 16.10 1.36
CA ASN A 2 20.39 14.79 0.75
C ASN A 2 19.10 14.25 0.13
N ALA A 3 18.76 14.85 -1.02
CA ALA A 3 17.79 14.33 -1.96
C ALA A 3 18.53 13.35 -2.88
N ALA A 4 18.38 12.06 -2.64
CA ALA A 4 18.68 10.97 -3.60
C ALA A 4 18.42 9.66 -2.88
N LEU A 5 17.28 9.00 -3.12
CA LEU A 5 17.19 7.53 -2.96
C LEU A 5 15.91 6.84 -3.46
N ARG A 6 14.89 7.51 -4.02
CA ARG A 6 13.58 6.84 -4.24
C ARG A 6 13.08 6.66 -5.66
N PHE A 7 13.96 6.65 -6.65
CA PHE A 7 13.58 6.24 -8.01
C PHE A 7 13.90 4.76 -8.32
N GLY A 8 14.44 3.99 -7.36
CA GLY A 8 14.59 2.54 -7.46
C GLY A 8 13.37 1.71 -7.02
N ASP A 9 12.40 2.33 -6.33
CA ASP A 9 11.29 1.62 -5.66
C ASP A 9 10.05 1.39 -6.54
N ALA A 10 9.75 2.30 -7.48
CA ALA A 10 8.55 2.20 -8.32
C ALA A 10 8.59 0.97 -9.25
N GLY A 11 9.78 0.65 -9.80
CA GLY A 11 9.97 -0.55 -10.62
C GLY A 11 9.84 -1.85 -9.82
N THR A 12 10.34 -1.85 -8.57
CA THR A 12 10.20 -2.98 -7.64
C THR A 12 8.75 -3.18 -7.20
N ALA A 13 7.95 -2.12 -7.07
CA ALA A 13 6.50 -2.21 -6.78
C ALA A 13 5.78 -3.05 -7.81
N ILE A 14 5.99 -2.69 -9.08
CA ILE A 14 5.31 -3.31 -10.21
C ILE A 14 5.85 -4.73 -10.36
N GLU A 15 7.16 -4.97 -10.27
CA GLU A 15 7.70 -6.32 -10.35
C GLU A 15 7.23 -7.23 -9.20
N TYR A 16 7.13 -6.73 -7.96
CA TYR A 16 6.56 -7.50 -6.85
C TYR A 16 5.06 -7.77 -7.06
N ALA A 17 4.32 -6.75 -7.49
CA ALA A 17 2.91 -6.88 -7.87
C ALA A 17 2.70 -7.76 -9.11
N ARG A 18 3.73 -7.96 -9.94
CA ARG A 18 3.73 -8.85 -11.11
C ARG A 18 4.07 -10.29 -10.75
N GLN A 19 4.85 -10.50 -9.67
CA GLN A 19 5.01 -11.83 -9.04
C GLN A 19 3.74 -12.31 -8.36
N VAL A 20 2.98 -11.38 -7.77
CA VAL A 20 1.59 -11.61 -7.41
C VAL A 20 0.83 -11.78 -8.73
N GLU A 21 0.21 -12.93 -9.00
CA GLU A 21 -0.36 -13.25 -10.31
C GLU A 21 -1.65 -12.43 -10.63
N LEU A 22 -1.58 -11.11 -10.57
CA LEU A 22 -2.70 -10.17 -10.76
C LEU A 22 -3.33 -10.35 -12.14
N ASP A 23 -2.54 -10.72 -13.15
CA ASP A 23 -3.04 -10.98 -14.51
C ASP A 23 -4.00 -12.17 -14.59
N LYS A 24 -4.00 -13.07 -13.59
CA LYS A 24 -4.98 -14.17 -13.50
C LYS A 24 -6.28 -13.76 -12.83
N LEU A 25 -6.34 -12.57 -12.22
CA LEU A 25 -7.54 -12.07 -11.55
C LEU A 25 -8.34 -11.18 -12.51
N PRO A 26 -9.63 -11.50 -12.75
CA PRO A 26 -10.41 -10.83 -13.78
C PRO A 26 -10.93 -9.45 -13.39
N THR A 27 -10.90 -9.07 -12.11
CA THR A 27 -11.48 -7.80 -11.62
C THR A 27 -10.49 -7.01 -10.77
N ASN A 28 -10.59 -5.68 -10.84
CA ASN A 28 -9.77 -4.78 -10.03
C ASN A 28 -10.02 -4.98 -8.53
N GLU A 29 -11.25 -5.28 -8.12
CA GLU A 29 -11.59 -5.63 -6.74
C GLU A 29 -10.80 -6.83 -6.21
N ARG A 30 -10.73 -7.92 -7.00
CA ARG A 30 -9.97 -9.13 -6.61
C ARG A 30 -8.48 -8.84 -6.55
N LYS A 31 -7.97 -8.07 -7.52
CA LYS A 31 -6.57 -7.65 -7.54
C LYS A 31 -6.22 -6.78 -6.32
N ALA A 32 -7.06 -5.80 -5.99
CA ALA A 32 -6.91 -4.94 -4.82
C ALA A 32 -6.97 -5.74 -3.53
N THR A 33 -7.88 -6.71 -3.42
CA THR A 33 -7.97 -7.61 -2.27
C THR A 33 -6.68 -8.40 -2.08
N LEU A 34 -6.13 -8.99 -3.14
CA LEU A 34 -4.88 -9.74 -3.07
C LEU A 34 -3.69 -8.85 -2.66
N LEU A 35 -3.63 -7.62 -3.19
CA LEU A 35 -2.61 -6.65 -2.79
C LEU A 35 -2.76 -6.25 -1.31
N LEU A 36 -3.98 -6.03 -0.83
CA LEU A 36 -4.23 -5.72 0.59
C LEU A 36 -3.81 -6.87 1.52
N ASP A 37 -4.09 -8.12 1.15
CA ASP A 37 -3.65 -9.30 1.90
C ASP A 37 -2.12 -9.42 1.90
N THR A 38 -1.48 -9.14 0.76
CA THR A 38 -0.02 -9.13 0.62
C THR A 38 0.61 -8.03 1.49
N ALA A 39 0.04 -6.83 1.49
CA ALA A 39 0.50 -5.73 2.33
C ALA A 39 0.38 -6.07 3.82
N ARG A 40 -0.70 -6.74 4.22
CA ARG A 40 -0.87 -7.22 5.60
C ARG A 40 0.18 -8.27 5.97
N ALA A 41 0.49 -9.21 5.08
CA ALA A 41 1.54 -10.19 5.32
C ALA A 41 2.92 -9.52 5.54
N PHE A 42 3.25 -8.49 4.76
CA PHE A 42 4.47 -7.71 4.99
C PHE A 42 4.49 -7.00 6.34
N LEU A 43 3.35 -6.45 6.76
CA LEU A 43 3.23 -5.80 8.05
C LEU A 43 3.45 -6.78 9.21
N MET A 44 2.94 -8.00 9.11
CA MET A 44 3.17 -9.07 10.10
C MET A 44 4.66 -9.44 10.24
N TRP A 45 5.45 -9.23 9.19
CA TRP A 45 6.90 -9.41 9.21
C TRP A 45 7.68 -8.12 9.44
N ASN A 46 7.01 -7.07 9.95
CA ASN A 46 7.61 -5.78 10.28
C ASN A 46 8.21 -5.03 9.06
N GLN A 47 7.86 -5.43 7.83
CA GLN A 47 8.29 -4.83 6.57
C GLN A 47 7.34 -3.68 6.17
N HIS A 48 7.34 -2.62 6.96
CA HIS A 48 6.39 -1.51 6.86
C HIS A 48 6.49 -0.70 5.56
N ASP A 49 7.71 -0.56 5.04
CA ASP A 49 8.00 0.06 3.75
C ASP A 49 7.30 -0.69 2.62
N LYS A 50 7.45 -2.02 2.57
CA LYS A 50 6.80 -2.86 1.57
C LYS A 50 5.29 -2.91 1.76
N ALA A 51 4.82 -2.96 3.00
CA ALA A 51 3.38 -2.91 3.31
C ALA A 51 2.75 -1.62 2.77
N LEU A 52 3.35 -0.45 3.04
CA LEU A 52 2.88 0.83 2.52
C LEU A 52 2.97 0.89 0.98
N HIS A 53 4.01 0.31 0.41
CA HIS A 53 4.21 0.27 -1.04
C HIS A 53 3.13 -0.52 -1.77
N ILE A 54 2.82 -1.72 -1.30
CA ILE A 54 1.77 -2.56 -1.87
C ILE A 54 0.39 -1.95 -1.63
N LEU A 55 0.16 -1.32 -0.47
CA LEU A 55 -1.07 -0.57 -0.19
C LEU A 55 -1.28 0.59 -1.17
N ARG A 56 -0.21 1.29 -1.58
CA ARG A 56 -0.25 2.32 -2.62
C ARG A 56 -0.65 1.73 -3.98
N ALA A 57 -0.02 0.62 -4.37
CA ALA A 57 -0.37 -0.08 -5.62
C ALA A 57 -1.84 -0.52 -5.65
N ALA A 58 -2.39 -0.98 -4.51
CA ALA A 58 -3.81 -1.32 -4.40
C ALA A 58 -4.72 -0.09 -4.59
N GLY A 59 -4.33 1.07 -4.06
CA GLY A 59 -5.10 2.32 -4.23
C GLY A 59 -5.01 2.95 -5.61
N GLU A 60 -3.88 2.84 -6.30
CA GLU A 60 -3.78 3.23 -7.71
C GLU A 60 -4.68 2.37 -8.61
N LEU A 61 -4.85 1.09 -8.25
CA LEU A 61 -5.66 0.15 -9.02
C LEU A 61 -7.17 0.28 -8.77
N ALA A 62 -7.56 0.48 -7.52
CA ALA A 62 -8.95 0.60 -7.10
C ALA A 62 -9.06 1.51 -5.85
N PRO A 63 -9.09 2.85 -6.03
CA PRO A 63 -9.17 3.80 -4.92
C PRO A 63 -10.37 3.56 -3.99
N GLU A 64 -11.52 3.18 -4.57
CA GLU A 64 -12.76 2.86 -3.86
C GLU A 64 -12.60 1.66 -2.91
N GLU A 65 -11.70 0.72 -3.20
CA GLU A 65 -11.42 -0.44 -2.36
C GLU A 65 -10.58 -0.06 -1.14
N ILE A 66 -9.82 1.04 -1.20
CA ILE A 66 -9.02 1.54 -0.08
C ILE A 66 -9.86 2.42 0.84
N THR A 67 -10.68 3.29 0.26
CA THR A 67 -11.50 4.25 1.00
C THR A 67 -12.80 3.64 1.52
N GLY A 68 -13.40 2.71 0.77
CA GLY A 68 -14.69 2.10 1.09
C GLY A 68 -14.64 0.84 1.95
N ARG A 69 -13.47 0.18 2.08
CA ARG A 69 -13.37 -1.11 2.80
C ARG A 69 -12.82 -0.95 4.22
N PRO A 70 -13.54 -1.44 5.25
CA PRO A 70 -13.05 -1.43 6.63
C PRO A 70 -11.73 -2.17 6.82
N SER A 71 -11.47 -3.23 6.03
CA SER A 71 -10.23 -4.01 6.09
C SER A 71 -9.01 -3.22 5.61
N ALA A 72 -9.17 -2.41 4.56
CA ALA A 72 -8.13 -1.54 4.03
C ALA A 72 -7.84 -0.38 4.99
N LEU A 73 -8.89 0.26 5.53
CA LEU A 73 -8.76 1.31 6.54
C LEU A 73 -8.09 0.81 7.82
N ARG A 74 -8.36 -0.43 8.25
CA ARG A 74 -7.63 -1.05 9.38
C ARG A 74 -6.15 -1.20 9.06
N LEU A 75 -5.80 -1.72 7.88
CA LEU A 75 -4.40 -1.88 7.48
C LEU A 75 -3.66 -0.53 7.45
N VAL A 76 -4.28 0.52 6.95
CA VAL A 76 -3.75 1.89 6.98
C VAL A 76 -3.44 2.32 8.42
N ARG A 77 -4.39 2.10 9.35
CA ARG A 77 -4.21 2.41 10.77
C ARG A 77 -3.09 1.61 11.40
N ASP A 78 -3.04 0.30 11.14
CA ASP A 78 -1.99 -0.56 11.68
C ASP A 78 -0.60 -0.06 11.24
N ILE A 79 -0.43 0.32 9.96
CA ILE A 79 0.82 0.94 9.47
C ILE A 79 1.10 2.26 10.20
N LEU A 80 0.11 3.12 10.39
CA LEU A 80 0.29 4.40 11.10
C LEU A 80 0.72 4.20 12.56
N ASP A 81 0.22 3.17 13.22
CA ASP A 81 0.47 2.90 14.62
C ASP A 81 1.84 2.21 14.84
N THR A 82 2.21 1.27 13.97
CA THR A 82 3.41 0.44 14.18
C THR A 82 4.65 0.91 13.43
N ALA A 83 4.48 1.65 12.32
CA ALA A 83 5.62 1.97 11.47
C ALA A 83 6.58 3.01 12.09
N PRO A 84 7.88 2.96 11.73
CA PRO A 84 8.84 4.02 12.07
C PRO A 84 8.39 5.40 11.57
N SER A 85 8.90 6.46 12.20
CA SER A 85 8.47 7.86 11.96
C SER A 85 8.47 8.28 10.49
N THR A 86 9.48 7.87 9.72
CA THR A 86 9.57 8.17 8.28
C THR A 86 8.43 7.54 7.49
N ILE A 87 8.17 6.25 7.68
CA ILE A 87 7.11 5.51 6.97
C ILE A 87 5.72 5.99 7.44
N ARG A 88 5.56 6.28 8.73
CA ARG A 88 4.33 6.88 9.26
C ARG A 88 4.02 8.22 8.61
N ARG A 89 5.03 9.07 8.39
CA ARG A 89 4.85 10.34 7.66
C ARG A 89 4.37 10.09 6.23
N GLU A 90 5.03 9.18 5.52
CA GLU A 90 4.64 8.84 4.15
C GLU A 90 3.24 8.23 4.07
N ALA A 91 2.84 7.41 5.05
CA ALA A 91 1.49 6.86 5.14
C ALA A 91 0.44 7.96 5.37
N ARG A 92 0.73 8.96 6.23
CA ARG A 92 -0.16 10.12 6.43
C ARG A 92 -0.32 10.95 5.15
N GLU A 93 0.78 11.23 4.47
CA GLU A 93 0.77 11.95 3.19
C GLU A 93 -0.06 11.21 2.14
N TYR A 94 0.07 9.88 2.07
CA TYR A 94 -0.73 9.06 1.17
C TYR A 94 -2.23 9.13 1.46
N VAL A 95 -2.63 8.98 2.72
CA VAL A 95 -4.03 9.06 3.14
C VAL A 95 -4.63 10.44 2.84
N ALA A 96 -3.85 11.50 3.01
CA ALA A 96 -4.28 12.86 2.67
C ALA A 96 -4.52 13.03 1.15
N ILE A 97 -3.68 12.42 0.31
CA ILE A 97 -3.83 12.46 -1.16
C ILE A 97 -5.04 11.66 -1.64
N LEU A 98 -5.30 10.50 -1.04
CA LEU A 98 -6.44 9.65 -1.40
C LEU A 98 -7.81 10.27 -1.07
N GLY A 99 -7.86 11.38 -0.34
CA GLY A 99 -9.11 12.01 0.00
C GLY A 99 -9.92 11.19 1.02
N VAL A 100 -9.28 10.64 2.06
CA VAL A 100 -9.94 10.58 3.38
C VAL A 100 -9.96 12.00 3.95
N GLY A 101 -10.59 12.90 3.21
CA GLY A 101 -11.05 14.18 3.69
C GLY A 101 -12.22 13.93 4.62
N ALA A 102 -12.22 14.65 5.73
CA ALA A 102 -13.27 14.67 6.74
C ALA A 102 -14.69 14.80 6.17
#